data_AF-A0A1Z4KUB8-F1
#
_entry.id   AF-A0A1Z4KUB8-F1
#
_cell.length_a   1.000
_cell.length_b   1.000
_cell.length_c   1.000
_cell.angle_alpha   90.00
_cell.angle_beta   90.00
_cell.angle_gamma   90.00
#
_symmetry.space_group_name_H-M   'P 1'
#
loop_
_entity.id
_entity.type
_entity.pdbx_description
1 polymer ?
#
loop_
_entity_poly.entity_id
_entity_poly.type
_entity_poly.pdbx_seq_one_letter_code
_entity_poly.pdbx_strand_id
1 'polypeptide(L)'
;MSLEFKHFDTRLNQWIHTDGDNKNPDSILTEKLDNTLLEFYFPDKQFSFGHIDEHSTPEDLKNHPDGHILLLSSKTRLLYGSPECLEIIDKLCPDRKDRGAYGSIFLGGCKNSIHQQLNILIVDDSNGDNGNILSNDLAYKMVGDCYGQISTQLYEKLTKHEEQPDKSYHVIQHRFGWKDADGTDTKYRFGKGTLRPYRLDKIEYANPNNEPKIDLILPLSSFKGTDKDRPDGASKPQIRPGLYKQKIWLGEKSQSERGKTAISQLLASFTQGIKDFAEELEAQALKLAEMQSDPRKVAELYCEKYEKRKAFTEEQKAAIQQQITEQNTDGKLAGAL
;
A
#
# COMPACT_ATOMS: atom_id res chain seq x y z
N MET A 1 14.22 -9.19 -8.40
CA MET A 1 14.39 -8.82 -9.82
C MET A 1 13.64 -7.52 -10.03
N SER A 2 13.57 -6.98 -11.23
CA SER A 2 12.84 -5.75 -11.49
C SER A 2 12.09 -5.90 -12.80
N LEU A 3 10.90 -5.32 -12.89
CA LEU A 3 10.17 -5.25 -14.14
C LEU A 3 10.41 -3.89 -14.79
N GLU A 4 10.82 -3.90 -16.05
CA GLU A 4 10.89 -2.71 -16.90
C GLU A 4 9.68 -2.71 -17.84
N PHE A 5 8.99 -1.58 -17.91
CA PHE A 5 7.75 -1.39 -18.64
C PHE A 5 7.97 -0.37 -19.73
N LYS A 6 7.58 -0.70 -20.96
CA LYS A 6 7.49 0.29 -22.04
C LYS A 6 6.13 0.97 -22.02
N HIS A 7 6.09 2.26 -22.35
CA HIS A 7 4.83 3.01 -22.40
C HIS A 7 4.36 3.22 -23.84
N PHE A 8 3.05 3.09 -24.06
CA PHE A 8 2.43 3.31 -25.36
C PHE A 8 1.09 4.07 -25.23
N ASP A 9 0.70 4.73 -26.30
CA ASP A 9 -0.61 5.38 -26.44
C ASP A 9 -1.63 4.37 -26.98
N THR A 10 -2.70 4.11 -26.22
CA THR A 10 -3.71 3.11 -26.61
C THR A 10 -4.55 3.54 -27.81
N ARG A 11 -4.78 4.84 -28.00
CA ARG A 11 -5.56 5.38 -29.12
C ARG A 11 -4.76 5.38 -30.42
N LEU A 12 -3.48 5.76 -30.35
CA LEU A 12 -2.60 5.78 -31.52
C LEU A 12 -1.98 4.41 -31.82
N ASN A 13 -2.04 3.48 -30.88
CA ASN A 13 -1.39 2.17 -30.96
C ASN A 13 0.12 2.27 -31.27
N GLN A 14 0.80 3.20 -30.59
CA GLN A 14 2.22 3.52 -30.83
C GLN A 14 2.97 3.67 -29.51
N TRP A 15 4.23 3.24 -29.50
CA TRP A 15 5.15 3.50 -28.40
C TRP A 15 5.33 5.00 -28.17
N ILE A 16 5.49 5.40 -26.92
CA ILE A 16 5.77 6.79 -26.56
C ILE A 16 7.29 7.00 -26.58
N HIS A 17 7.75 7.93 -27.42
CA HIS A 17 9.17 8.26 -27.58
C HIS A 17 9.49 9.60 -26.90
N THR A 18 10.59 9.66 -26.16
CA THR A 18 11.00 10.85 -25.39
C THR A 18 11.71 11.92 -26.22
N ASP A 19 12.18 11.57 -27.42
CA ASP A 19 12.91 12.46 -28.34
C ASP A 19 12.07 12.97 -29.51
N GLY A 20 10.82 12.53 -29.63
CA GLY A 20 9.92 12.85 -30.73
C GLY A 20 10.20 12.11 -32.05
N ASP A 21 11.17 11.19 -32.09
CA ASP A 21 11.40 10.31 -33.24
C ASP A 21 10.77 8.93 -33.01
N ASN A 22 9.61 8.71 -33.63
CA ASN A 22 8.84 7.46 -33.54
C ASN A 22 9.54 6.23 -34.14
N LYS A 23 10.74 6.39 -34.71
CA LYS A 23 11.55 5.29 -35.24
C LYS A 23 12.74 4.93 -34.36
N ASN A 24 13.06 5.73 -33.34
CA ASN A 24 14.19 5.47 -32.46
C ASN A 24 13.79 4.53 -31.31
N PRO A 25 14.17 3.24 -31.33
CA PRO A 25 13.77 2.31 -30.26
C PRO A 25 14.40 2.63 -28.91
N ASP A 26 15.54 3.33 -28.89
CA ASP A 26 16.28 3.68 -27.67
C ASP A 26 15.64 4.85 -26.92
N SER A 27 14.70 5.58 -27.55
CA SER A 27 13.96 6.68 -26.93
C SER A 27 12.60 6.28 -26.39
N ILE A 28 12.23 4.99 -26.44
CA ILE A 28 10.97 4.53 -25.87
C ILE A 28 10.96 4.84 -24.37
N LEU A 29 9.90 5.52 -23.92
CA LEU A 29 9.68 5.80 -22.51
C LEU A 29 9.57 4.48 -21.74
N THR A 30 10.46 4.29 -20.76
CA THR A 30 10.42 3.14 -19.85
C THR A 30 10.24 3.56 -18.39
N GLU A 31 9.56 2.70 -17.63
CA GLU A 31 9.42 2.79 -16.18
C GLU A 31 9.92 1.48 -15.56
N LYS A 32 10.63 1.57 -14.44
CA LYS A 32 11.12 0.41 -13.70
C LYS A 32 10.35 0.29 -12.39
N LEU A 33 9.77 -0.88 -12.11
CA LEU A 33 9.11 -1.15 -10.83
C LEU A 33 9.79 -2.33 -10.12
N ASP A 34 10.14 -2.08 -8.86
CA ASP A 34 10.80 -3.02 -7.97
C ASP A 34 9.85 -3.48 -6.86
N ASN A 35 10.07 -4.69 -6.33
CA ASN A 35 9.35 -5.24 -5.18
C ASN A 35 7.82 -5.20 -5.36
N THR A 36 7.34 -5.68 -6.50
CA THR A 36 5.90 -5.70 -6.80
C THR A 36 5.31 -7.11 -6.69
N LEU A 37 4.01 -7.19 -6.45
CA LEU A 37 3.30 -8.47 -6.57
C LEU A 37 3.29 -8.97 -8.01
N LEU A 38 3.28 -8.07 -8.99
CA LEU A 38 3.37 -8.45 -10.40
C LEU A 38 4.69 -9.20 -10.68
N GLU A 39 5.81 -8.67 -10.21
CA GLU A 39 7.12 -9.31 -10.30
C GLU A 39 7.12 -10.69 -9.63
N PHE A 40 6.52 -10.81 -8.44
CA PHE A 40 6.45 -12.09 -7.73
C PHE A 40 5.70 -13.18 -8.54
N TYR A 41 4.58 -12.83 -9.17
CA TYR A 41 3.82 -13.78 -9.98
C TYR A 41 4.45 -14.05 -11.35
N PHE A 42 5.11 -13.05 -11.92
CA PHE A 42 5.60 -13.07 -13.30
C PHE A 42 7.05 -12.55 -13.43
N PRO A 43 8.05 -13.23 -12.83
CA PRO A 43 9.42 -12.70 -12.72
C PRO A 43 10.12 -12.52 -14.08
N ASP A 44 9.72 -13.28 -15.10
CA ASP A 44 10.38 -13.33 -16.41
C ASP A 44 9.46 -12.91 -17.57
N LYS A 45 8.39 -12.15 -17.27
CA LYS A 45 7.44 -11.69 -18.28
C LYS A 45 7.63 -10.22 -18.59
N GLN A 46 7.42 -9.87 -19.86
CA GLN A 46 7.48 -8.51 -20.36
C GLN A 46 6.11 -7.87 -20.29
N PHE A 47 6.09 -6.60 -19.90
CA PHE A 47 4.88 -5.83 -19.73
C PHE A 47 5.02 -4.43 -20.31
N SER A 48 3.90 -3.79 -20.55
CA SER A 48 3.82 -2.40 -20.99
C SER A 48 2.67 -1.68 -20.32
N PHE A 49 2.78 -0.36 -20.26
CA PHE A 49 1.72 0.51 -19.80
C PHE A 49 1.09 1.25 -20.97
N GLY A 50 -0.19 0.97 -21.20
CA GLY A 50 -1.04 1.78 -22.05
C GLY A 50 -1.58 2.97 -21.27
N HIS A 51 -1.65 4.12 -21.93
CA HIS A 51 -2.27 5.32 -21.39
C HIS A 51 -3.58 5.64 -22.12
N ILE A 52 -4.53 6.16 -21.35
CA ILE A 52 -5.82 6.66 -21.83
C ILE A 52 -5.98 8.13 -21.47
N ASP A 53 -6.71 8.85 -22.31
CA ASP A 53 -7.11 10.23 -22.14
C ASP A 53 -8.64 10.38 -22.20
N GLU A 54 -9.14 11.61 -22.11
CA GLU A 54 -10.57 11.93 -22.16
C GLU A 54 -11.24 11.62 -23.52
N HIS A 55 -10.45 11.33 -24.56
CA HIS A 55 -10.93 10.98 -25.89
C HIS A 55 -10.85 9.47 -26.18
N SER A 56 -10.35 8.68 -25.23
CA SER A 56 -10.18 7.24 -25.38
C SER A 56 -11.52 6.51 -25.32
N THR A 57 -11.67 5.49 -26.17
CA THR A 57 -12.87 4.66 -26.29
C THR A 57 -12.63 3.24 -25.76
N PRO A 58 -13.68 2.45 -25.45
CA PRO A 58 -13.52 1.05 -25.06
C PRO A 58 -12.80 0.19 -26.11
N GLU A 59 -12.93 0.52 -27.40
CA GLU A 59 -12.26 -0.17 -28.50
C GLU A 59 -10.74 0.01 -28.44
N ASP A 60 -10.26 1.19 -28.04
CA ASP A 60 -8.83 1.51 -27.91
C ASP A 60 -8.13 0.62 -26.87
N LEU A 61 -8.87 0.11 -25.88
CA LEU A 61 -8.34 -0.81 -24.87
C LEU A 61 -7.84 -2.13 -25.45
N LYS A 62 -8.22 -2.48 -26.69
CA LYS A 62 -7.76 -3.69 -27.38
C LYS A 62 -6.47 -3.47 -28.16
N ASN A 63 -6.02 -2.24 -28.30
CA ASN A 63 -4.82 -1.90 -29.06
C ASN A 63 -3.57 -2.22 -28.25
N HIS A 64 -2.57 -2.79 -28.92
CA HIS A 64 -1.22 -2.91 -28.42
C HIS A 64 -0.24 -3.09 -29.61
N PRO A 65 0.91 -2.38 -29.64
CA PRO A 65 1.85 -2.46 -30.77
C PRO A 65 2.32 -3.89 -31.09
N ASP A 66 2.58 -4.68 -30.05
CA ASP A 66 3.02 -6.08 -30.17
C ASP A 66 1.90 -7.12 -29.97
N GLY A 67 0.63 -6.70 -29.96
CA GLY A 67 -0.51 -7.62 -29.79
C GLY A 67 -0.67 -8.22 -28.38
N HIS A 68 -0.07 -7.63 -27.35
CA HIS A 68 -0.39 -7.97 -25.96
C HIS A 68 -1.82 -7.59 -25.59
N ILE A 69 -2.33 -8.19 -24.52
CA ILE A 69 -3.70 -7.97 -24.05
C ILE A 69 -3.72 -7.25 -22.71
N LEU A 70 -4.82 -6.53 -22.45
CA LEU A 70 -5.07 -5.86 -21.18
C LEU A 70 -5.27 -6.88 -20.06
N LEU A 71 -4.42 -6.82 -19.04
CA LEU A 71 -4.44 -7.74 -17.89
C LEU A 71 -5.07 -7.09 -16.65
N LEU A 72 -4.63 -5.89 -16.29
CA LEU A 72 -5.04 -5.15 -15.09
C LEU A 72 -5.12 -3.65 -15.39
N SER A 73 -5.85 -2.90 -14.57
CA SER A 73 -5.82 -1.43 -14.62
C SER A 73 -5.69 -0.80 -13.23
N SER A 74 -5.07 0.37 -13.19
CA SER A 74 -4.90 1.17 -11.97
C SER A 74 -4.97 2.66 -12.32
N LYS A 75 -6.13 3.27 -12.05
CA LYS A 75 -6.45 4.64 -12.50
C LYS A 75 -6.28 4.74 -14.01
N THR A 76 -5.37 5.57 -14.50
CA THR A 76 -5.08 5.78 -15.93
C THR A 76 -4.04 4.81 -16.49
N ARG A 77 -3.39 3.99 -15.65
CA ARG A 77 -2.38 3.01 -16.08
C ARG A 77 -3.05 1.68 -16.44
N LEU A 78 -2.89 1.26 -17.68
CA LEU A 78 -3.39 -0.01 -18.19
C LEU A 78 -2.22 -0.97 -18.39
N LEU A 79 -2.20 -2.10 -17.67
CA LEU A 79 -1.13 -3.09 -17.77
C LEU A 79 -1.43 -4.08 -18.89
N TYR A 80 -0.54 -4.14 -19.89
CA TYR A 80 -0.60 -5.11 -20.97
C TYR A 80 0.51 -6.16 -20.86
N GLY A 81 0.20 -7.38 -21.27
CA GLY A 81 1.18 -8.47 -21.33
C GLY A 81 0.70 -9.63 -22.21
N SER A 82 1.55 -10.67 -22.30
CA SER A 82 1.24 -11.85 -23.11
C SER A 82 -0.05 -12.56 -22.66
N PRO A 83 -0.84 -13.15 -23.57
CA PRO A 83 -2.07 -13.88 -23.23
C PRO A 83 -1.90 -14.96 -22.15
N GLU A 84 -0.74 -15.60 -22.07
CA GLU A 84 -0.42 -16.61 -21.05
C GLU A 84 -0.52 -16.05 -19.61
N CYS A 85 -0.23 -14.77 -19.42
CA CYS A 85 -0.33 -14.13 -18.11
C CYS A 85 -1.79 -14.08 -17.61
N LEU A 86 -2.74 -14.05 -18.54
CA LEU A 86 -4.17 -13.97 -18.22
C LEU A 86 -4.65 -15.17 -17.42
N GLU A 87 -4.11 -16.37 -17.68
CA GLU A 87 -4.51 -17.57 -16.95
C GLU A 87 -4.25 -17.46 -15.44
N ILE A 88 -3.13 -16.83 -15.05
CA ILE A 88 -2.79 -16.60 -13.64
C ILE A 88 -3.61 -15.42 -13.08
N ILE A 89 -3.79 -14.35 -13.87
CA ILE A 89 -4.64 -13.23 -13.48
C ILE A 89 -6.08 -13.67 -13.23
N ASP A 90 -6.62 -14.59 -14.02
CA ASP A 90 -7.99 -15.11 -13.86
C ASP A 90 -8.14 -15.97 -12.60
N LYS A 91 -7.08 -16.68 -12.20
CA LYS A 91 -7.05 -17.40 -10.91
C LYS A 91 -7.03 -16.43 -9.73
N LEU A 92 -6.31 -15.32 -9.85
CA LEU A 92 -6.21 -14.28 -8.81
C LEU A 92 -7.51 -13.45 -8.73
N CYS A 93 -7.99 -12.96 -9.87
CA CYS A 93 -9.12 -12.08 -10.08
C CYS A 93 -10.15 -12.74 -11.03
N PRO A 94 -10.90 -13.74 -10.56
CA PRO A 94 -11.87 -14.47 -11.39
C PRO A 94 -13.05 -13.59 -11.84
N ASP A 95 -13.42 -12.57 -11.06
CA ASP A 95 -14.32 -11.51 -11.51
C ASP A 95 -13.51 -10.45 -12.28
N ARG A 96 -13.91 -10.15 -13.52
CA ARG A 96 -13.21 -9.18 -14.37
C ARG A 96 -13.16 -7.78 -13.76
N LYS A 97 -14.17 -7.40 -12.96
CA LYS A 97 -14.18 -6.09 -12.29
C LYS A 97 -12.99 -5.92 -11.33
N ASP A 98 -12.53 -7.02 -10.74
CA ASP A 98 -11.44 -7.03 -9.75
C ASP A 98 -10.09 -6.68 -10.38
N ARG A 99 -9.95 -6.89 -11.69
CA ARG A 99 -8.75 -6.50 -12.45
C ARG A 99 -8.55 -4.99 -12.51
N GLY A 100 -9.64 -4.23 -12.47
CA GLY A 100 -9.60 -2.77 -12.34
C GLY A 100 -9.63 -2.28 -10.91
N ALA A 101 -10.37 -2.95 -10.01
CA ALA A 101 -10.45 -2.57 -8.60
C ALA A 101 -9.12 -2.78 -7.84
N TYR A 102 -8.37 -3.83 -8.21
CA TYR A 102 -7.20 -4.28 -7.47
C TYR A 102 -5.89 -4.22 -8.25
N GLY A 103 -5.86 -3.71 -9.49
CA GLY A 103 -4.61 -3.59 -10.26
C GLY A 103 -3.51 -2.82 -9.52
N SER A 104 -3.88 -1.80 -8.74
CA SER A 104 -2.94 -1.03 -7.89
C SER A 104 -2.17 -1.88 -6.87
N ILE A 105 -2.71 -3.03 -6.44
CA ILE A 105 -2.09 -3.98 -5.51
C ILE A 105 -0.95 -4.74 -6.18
N PHE A 106 -1.08 -5.03 -7.47
CA PHE A 106 -0.04 -5.70 -8.26
C PHE A 106 1.06 -4.72 -8.67
N LEU A 107 0.69 -3.49 -9.01
CA LEU A 107 1.58 -2.51 -9.63
C LEU A 107 2.39 -1.67 -8.64
N GLY A 108 1.85 -1.34 -7.46
CA GLY A 108 2.63 -0.50 -6.53
C GLY A 108 3.83 -1.24 -5.92
N GLY A 109 5.02 -0.67 -6.03
CA GLY A 109 6.24 -1.21 -5.41
C GLY A 109 6.20 -1.13 -3.89
N CYS A 110 6.81 -2.10 -3.22
CA CYS A 110 7.03 -2.10 -1.78
C CYS A 110 8.46 -1.65 -1.42
N LYS A 111 8.62 -0.95 -0.30
CA LYS A 111 9.92 -0.48 0.19
C LYS A 111 10.86 -1.65 0.47
N ASN A 112 10.34 -2.67 1.14
CA ASN A 112 11.02 -3.93 1.40
C ASN A 112 10.07 -5.09 1.10
N SER A 113 10.65 -6.26 0.82
CA SER A 113 9.88 -7.49 0.70
C SER A 113 10.67 -8.68 1.22
N ILE A 114 9.96 -9.71 1.65
CA ILE A 114 10.51 -11.02 1.99
C ILE A 114 9.73 -12.10 1.26
N HIS A 115 10.41 -13.21 0.98
CA HIS A 115 9.81 -14.39 0.39
C HIS A 115 10.26 -15.63 1.16
N GLN A 116 9.42 -16.09 2.09
CA GLN A 116 9.76 -17.22 2.97
C GLN A 116 8.51 -17.95 3.44
N GLN A 117 8.70 -19.14 4.00
CA GLN A 117 7.63 -19.90 4.63
C GLN A 117 7.31 -19.33 6.01
N LEU A 118 6.03 -19.04 6.24
CA LEU A 118 5.48 -18.52 7.50
C LEU A 118 4.35 -19.41 8.02
N ASN A 119 4.10 -19.35 9.32
CA ASN A 119 2.89 -19.87 9.94
C ASN A 119 1.90 -18.71 10.11
N ILE A 120 0.80 -18.77 9.35
CA ILE A 120 -0.15 -17.67 9.20
C ILE A 120 -1.50 -18.12 9.77
N LEU A 121 -1.96 -17.46 10.83
CA LEU A 121 -3.29 -17.68 11.38
C LEU A 121 -4.29 -16.81 10.63
N ILE A 122 -5.25 -17.46 9.97
CA ILE A 122 -6.36 -16.81 9.29
C ILE A 122 -7.55 -16.75 10.24
N VAL A 123 -8.10 -15.56 10.44
CA VAL A 123 -9.21 -15.29 11.35
C VAL A 123 -10.39 -14.70 10.57
N ASP A 124 -11.60 -15.17 10.85
CA ASP A 124 -12.82 -14.50 10.42
C ASP A 124 -13.02 -13.25 11.29
N ASP A 125 -12.80 -12.09 10.70
CA ASP A 125 -12.92 -10.78 11.36
C ASP A 125 -14.37 -10.34 11.65
N SER A 126 -15.37 -11.19 11.37
CA SER A 126 -16.76 -10.97 11.79
C SER A 126 -17.13 -11.66 13.12
N ASN A 127 -16.41 -12.71 13.51
CA ASN A 127 -16.81 -13.57 14.63
C ASN A 127 -15.64 -14.21 15.42
N GLY A 128 -14.39 -14.05 14.97
CA GLY A 128 -13.20 -14.57 15.64
C GLY A 128 -12.88 -16.04 15.37
N ASP A 129 -13.64 -16.75 14.52
CA ASP A 129 -13.27 -18.11 14.12
C ASP A 129 -11.86 -18.12 13.53
N ASN A 130 -11.07 -19.08 13.98
CA ASN A 130 -9.65 -19.22 13.65
C ASN A 130 -9.22 -20.69 13.63
N GLY A 131 -10.18 -21.63 13.54
CA GLY A 131 -9.89 -23.06 13.55
C GLY A 131 -9.46 -23.61 14.92
N ASN A 132 -9.97 -23.02 16.01
CA ASN A 132 -9.71 -23.41 17.40
C ASN A 132 -8.23 -23.34 17.84
N ILE A 133 -7.44 -22.44 17.24
CA ILE A 133 -6.05 -22.18 17.65
C ILE A 133 -6.03 -21.27 18.88
N LEU A 134 -6.79 -20.19 18.84
CA LEU A 134 -7.03 -19.23 19.91
C LEU A 134 -8.52 -19.24 20.29
N SER A 135 -8.86 -18.72 21.47
CA SER A 135 -10.27 -18.43 21.76
C SER A 135 -10.81 -17.40 20.76
N ASN A 136 -12.06 -17.55 20.32
CA ASN A 136 -12.65 -16.63 19.33
C ASN A 136 -12.63 -15.18 19.83
N ASP A 137 -12.88 -14.95 21.12
CA ASP A 137 -12.82 -13.62 21.74
C ASP A 137 -11.42 -12.99 21.65
N LEU A 138 -10.36 -13.78 21.82
CA LEU A 138 -9.00 -13.30 21.68
C LEU A 138 -8.67 -13.04 20.20
N ALA A 139 -8.97 -14.00 19.32
CA ALA A 139 -8.70 -13.88 17.90
C ALA A 139 -9.42 -12.69 17.27
N TYR A 140 -10.69 -12.45 17.63
CA TYR A 140 -11.48 -11.31 17.16
C TYR A 140 -10.82 -9.97 17.53
N LYS A 141 -10.22 -9.85 18.73
CA LYS A 141 -9.49 -8.63 19.15
C LYS A 141 -8.16 -8.42 18.42
N MET A 142 -7.62 -9.47 17.81
CA MET A 142 -6.36 -9.39 17.06
C MET A 142 -6.55 -8.92 15.62
N VAL A 143 -7.79 -8.84 15.13
CA VAL A 143 -8.09 -8.51 13.74
C VAL A 143 -9.18 -7.45 13.61
N GLY A 144 -9.37 -6.97 12.39
CA GLY A 144 -10.43 -6.05 11.96
C GLY A 144 -10.43 -5.96 10.43
N ASP A 145 -11.19 -5.03 9.86
CA ASP A 145 -11.25 -4.87 8.39
C ASP A 145 -9.85 -4.58 7.81
N CYS A 146 -9.29 -5.59 7.15
CA CYS A 146 -7.93 -5.61 6.60
C CYS A 146 -6.82 -5.29 7.63
N TYR A 147 -7.05 -5.51 8.91
CA TYR A 147 -6.08 -5.29 9.99
C TYR A 147 -5.68 -6.60 10.66
N GLY A 148 -4.37 -6.79 10.85
CA GLY A 148 -3.80 -8.00 11.46
C GLY A 148 -2.57 -7.73 12.32
N GLN A 149 -1.93 -8.82 12.76
CA GLN A 149 -0.74 -8.78 13.61
C GLN A 149 0.46 -9.43 12.94
N ILE A 150 1.65 -8.92 13.21
CA ILE A 150 2.94 -9.49 12.77
C ILE A 150 3.84 -9.71 13.98
N SER A 151 4.52 -10.85 14.06
CA SER A 151 5.52 -11.06 15.11
C SER A 151 6.63 -10.00 15.02
N THR A 152 7.16 -9.56 16.16
CA THR A 152 8.23 -8.54 16.19
C THR A 152 9.46 -8.98 15.39
N GLN A 153 9.84 -10.26 15.46
CA GLN A 153 10.94 -10.84 14.69
C GLN A 153 10.71 -10.73 13.18
N LEU A 154 9.50 -11.03 12.71
CA LEU A 154 9.16 -10.93 11.29
C LEU A 154 9.08 -9.47 10.83
N TYR A 155 8.54 -8.60 11.68
CA TYR A 155 8.50 -7.16 11.44
C TYR A 155 9.91 -6.58 11.28
N GLU A 156 10.82 -6.90 12.19
CA GLU A 156 12.21 -6.42 12.16
C GLU A 156 12.91 -6.83 10.87
N LYS A 157 12.70 -8.08 10.46
CA LYS A 157 13.21 -8.60 9.19
C LYS A 157 12.61 -7.90 7.98
N LEU A 158 11.28 -7.75 7.94
CA LEU A 158 10.58 -7.16 6.80
C LEU A 158 10.93 -5.68 6.63
N THR A 159 10.97 -4.93 7.72
CA THR A 159 11.20 -3.48 7.70
C THR A 159 12.69 -3.10 7.74
N LYS A 160 13.59 -4.09 7.89
CA LYS A 160 15.01 -3.88 8.19
C LYS A 160 15.20 -2.95 9.39
N HIS A 161 14.41 -3.17 10.43
CA HIS A 161 14.31 -2.26 11.58
C HIS A 161 15.67 -1.96 12.23
N GLU A 162 16.58 -2.93 12.22
CA GLU A 162 17.92 -2.75 12.77
C GLU A 162 18.78 -1.73 12.01
N GLU A 163 18.50 -1.51 10.73
CA GLU A 163 19.18 -0.52 9.88
C GLU A 163 18.55 0.88 10.00
N GLN A 164 17.36 0.98 10.62
CA GLN A 164 16.64 2.26 10.74
C GLN A 164 17.16 3.09 11.92
N PRO A 165 17.25 4.43 11.78
CA PRO A 165 17.61 5.33 12.87
C PRO A 165 16.52 5.42 13.94
N ASP A 166 15.24 5.38 13.53
CA ASP A 166 14.10 5.29 14.45
C ASP A 166 13.84 3.82 14.80
N LYS A 167 13.89 3.51 16.10
CA LYS A 167 13.64 2.18 16.67
C LYS A 167 12.20 2.01 17.18
N SER A 168 11.32 2.94 16.84
CA SER A 168 9.90 2.83 17.15
C SER A 168 9.22 1.81 16.24
N TYR A 169 8.34 1.00 16.81
CA TYR A 169 7.48 0.13 16.03
C TYR A 169 6.32 0.93 15.43
N HIS A 170 6.11 0.75 14.14
CA HIS A 170 5.05 1.40 13.37
C HIS A 170 4.08 0.37 12.82
N VAL A 171 2.87 0.79 12.49
CA VAL A 171 1.94 -0.05 11.73
C VAL A 171 2.40 -0.03 10.27
N ILE A 172 2.49 -1.18 9.64
CA ILE A 172 2.87 -1.27 8.22
C ILE A 172 1.63 -1.45 7.35
N GLN A 173 1.56 -0.74 6.23
CA GLN A 173 0.69 -1.12 5.13
C GLN A 173 1.39 -2.25 4.37
N HIS A 174 0.77 -3.43 4.34
CA HIS A 174 1.35 -4.60 3.67
C HIS A 174 0.63 -4.93 2.37
N ARG A 175 1.34 -5.70 1.55
CA ARG A 175 0.80 -6.47 0.44
C ARG A 175 1.34 -7.88 0.54
N PHE A 176 0.55 -8.86 0.12
CA PHE A 176 1.05 -10.23 0.10
C PHE A 176 0.53 -11.03 -1.08
N GLY A 177 1.25 -12.10 -1.40
CA GLY A 177 0.87 -13.06 -2.42
C GLY A 177 1.46 -14.43 -2.17
N TRP A 178 0.73 -15.47 -2.55
CA TRP A 178 1.25 -16.83 -2.63
C TRP A 178 0.59 -17.60 -3.79
N LYS A 179 1.30 -18.62 -4.27
CA LYS A 179 0.95 -19.48 -5.41
C LYS A 179 0.31 -20.78 -4.91
N ASP A 180 -0.23 -21.56 -5.84
CA ASP A 180 -0.93 -22.83 -5.58
C ASP A 180 -0.01 -23.99 -5.11
N ALA A 181 1.30 -23.87 -5.25
CA ALA A 181 2.28 -24.85 -4.78
C ALA A 181 3.05 -24.41 -3.52
N ASP A 182 2.63 -23.32 -2.87
CA ASP A 182 3.42 -22.67 -1.83
C ASP A 182 3.17 -23.19 -0.40
N GLY A 183 2.26 -24.14 -0.19
CA GLY A 183 2.02 -24.70 1.14
C GLY A 183 0.64 -25.31 1.36
N THR A 184 0.07 -25.05 2.53
CA THR A 184 -1.23 -25.59 2.95
C THR A 184 -2.39 -25.14 2.05
N ASP A 185 -2.42 -23.87 1.63
CA ASP A 185 -3.39 -23.40 0.65
C ASP A 185 -2.85 -23.63 -0.76
N THR A 186 -3.60 -24.37 -1.56
CA THR A 186 -3.23 -24.79 -2.92
C THR A 186 -3.86 -23.90 -3.99
N LYS A 187 -4.07 -22.62 -3.67
CA LYS A 187 -4.71 -21.63 -4.53
C LYS A 187 -3.86 -20.37 -4.59
N TYR A 188 -3.90 -19.70 -5.73
CA TYR A 188 -3.35 -18.35 -5.86
C TYR A 188 -4.14 -17.38 -4.99
N ARG A 189 -3.45 -16.65 -4.11
CA ARG A 189 -4.05 -15.64 -3.23
C ARG A 189 -3.20 -14.40 -3.22
N PHE A 190 -3.86 -13.25 -3.16
CA PHE A 190 -3.19 -11.99 -2.89
C PHE A 190 -4.04 -11.17 -1.94
N GLY A 191 -3.41 -10.18 -1.32
CA GLY A 191 -4.10 -9.33 -0.38
C GLY A 191 -3.35 -8.07 -0.02
N LYS A 192 -4.04 -7.24 0.77
CA LYS A 192 -3.52 -6.00 1.33
C LYS A 192 -4.20 -5.71 2.66
N GLY A 193 -3.64 -4.77 3.40
CA GLY A 193 -4.11 -4.42 4.73
C GLY A 193 -3.02 -3.78 5.54
N THR A 194 -3.20 -3.76 6.86
CA THR A 194 -2.23 -3.25 7.82
C THR A 194 -1.82 -4.33 8.81
N LEU A 195 -0.57 -4.28 9.25
CA LEU A 195 -0.07 -5.15 10.30
C LEU A 195 0.52 -4.33 11.43
N ARG A 196 0.12 -4.67 12.66
CA ARG A 196 0.73 -4.14 13.87
C ARG A 196 1.73 -5.14 14.45
N PRO A 197 2.93 -4.70 14.86
CA PRO A 197 3.87 -5.53 15.61
C PRO A 197 3.26 -6.00 16.93
N TYR A 198 3.32 -7.31 17.18
CA TYR A 198 2.79 -7.93 18.39
C TYR A 198 3.70 -9.05 18.88
N ARG A 199 3.76 -9.25 20.19
CA ARG A 199 4.48 -10.36 20.84
C ARG A 199 3.67 -11.65 20.73
N LEU A 200 3.64 -12.23 19.54
CA LEU A 200 2.90 -13.48 19.25
C LEU A 200 3.43 -14.69 20.04
N ASP A 201 4.66 -14.60 20.56
CA ASP A 201 5.28 -15.56 21.47
C ASP A 201 4.63 -15.62 22.86
N LYS A 202 3.75 -14.66 23.20
CA LYS A 202 3.09 -14.56 24.51
C LYS A 202 1.56 -14.65 24.43
N ILE A 203 1.05 -15.23 23.35
CA ILE A 203 -0.38 -15.45 23.18
C ILE A 203 -0.80 -16.72 23.93
N GLU A 204 -1.96 -16.66 24.57
CA GLU A 204 -2.60 -17.80 25.20
C GLU A 204 -3.37 -18.61 24.14
N TYR A 205 -2.98 -19.87 23.95
CA TYR A 205 -3.64 -20.79 23.02
C TYR A 205 -4.89 -21.40 23.64
N ALA A 206 -5.87 -21.76 22.79
CA ALA A 206 -7.09 -22.44 23.25
C ALA A 206 -6.78 -23.81 23.89
N ASN A 207 -5.75 -24.49 23.39
CA ASN A 207 -5.22 -25.72 23.97
C ASN A 207 -3.78 -25.49 24.46
N PRO A 208 -3.53 -25.42 25.77
CA PRO A 208 -2.17 -25.23 26.32
C PRO A 208 -1.17 -26.34 25.98
N ASN A 209 -1.65 -27.52 25.54
CA ASN A 209 -0.78 -28.62 25.10
C ASN A 209 -0.43 -28.55 23.60
N ASN A 210 -0.94 -27.56 22.87
CA ASN A 210 -0.69 -27.36 21.46
C ASN A 210 -0.51 -25.86 21.17
N GLU A 211 0.73 -25.41 21.24
CA GLU A 211 1.13 -24.01 21.05
C GLU A 211 1.89 -23.83 19.72
N PRO A 212 1.23 -24.00 18.57
CA PRO A 212 1.91 -23.89 17.29
C PRO A 212 2.41 -22.45 17.07
N LYS A 213 3.62 -22.29 16.55
CA LYS A 213 4.18 -20.97 16.23
C LYS A 213 3.24 -20.20 15.29
N ILE A 214 3.00 -18.92 15.59
CA ILE A 214 2.32 -17.97 14.70
C ILE A 214 3.29 -16.84 14.35
N ASP A 215 3.56 -16.66 13.07
CA ASP A 215 4.41 -15.57 12.57
C ASP A 215 3.58 -14.34 12.17
N LEU A 216 2.34 -14.57 11.72
CA LEU A 216 1.42 -13.58 11.15
C LEU A 216 -0.04 -13.95 11.47
N ILE A 217 -0.88 -12.96 11.78
CA ILE A 217 -2.34 -13.11 11.90
C ILE A 217 -2.99 -12.22 10.85
N LEU A 218 -3.81 -12.81 9.97
CA LEU A 218 -4.51 -12.09 8.91
C LEU A 218 -6.03 -12.31 9.00
N PRO A 219 -6.84 -11.25 8.81
CA PRO A 219 -8.28 -11.41 8.65
C PRO A 219 -8.65 -11.94 7.26
N LEU A 220 -9.82 -12.57 7.14
CA LEU A 220 -10.41 -12.94 5.84
C LEU A 220 -10.57 -11.72 4.93
N SER A 221 -10.93 -10.56 5.48
CA SER A 221 -11.06 -9.31 4.72
C SER A 221 -9.77 -8.85 4.03
N SER A 222 -8.58 -9.26 4.50
CA SER A 222 -7.30 -8.93 3.83
C SER A 222 -7.14 -9.60 2.46
N PHE A 223 -7.81 -10.74 2.23
CA PHE A 223 -7.74 -11.48 0.96
C PHE A 223 -8.60 -10.83 -0.11
N LYS A 224 -7.99 -10.56 -1.27
CA LYS A 224 -8.65 -9.84 -2.37
C LYS A 224 -8.87 -10.73 -3.58
N GLY A 225 -9.66 -10.20 -4.51
CA GLY A 225 -10.16 -10.95 -5.66
C GLY A 225 -11.07 -12.11 -5.26
N THR A 226 -11.64 -12.12 -4.05
CA THR A 226 -12.63 -13.13 -3.66
C THR A 226 -13.89 -12.91 -4.47
N ASP A 227 -14.50 -14.00 -4.91
CA ASP A 227 -15.69 -13.98 -5.75
C ASP A 227 -16.89 -14.59 -5.03
N LYS A 228 -16.84 -14.52 -3.69
CA LYS A 228 -17.88 -15.04 -2.78
C LYS A 228 -19.26 -14.45 -3.05
N ASP A 229 -19.31 -13.22 -3.57
CA ASP A 229 -20.54 -12.47 -3.83
C ASP A 229 -21.05 -12.61 -5.27
N ARG A 230 -20.50 -13.55 -6.07
CA ARG A 230 -21.01 -13.83 -7.42
C ARG A 230 -22.44 -14.38 -7.36
N PRO A 231 -23.34 -13.98 -8.28
CA PRO A 231 -24.72 -14.47 -8.31
C PRO A 231 -24.84 -16.00 -8.39
N ASP A 232 -23.96 -16.65 -9.17
CA ASP A 232 -23.93 -18.10 -9.35
C ASP A 232 -23.10 -18.85 -8.29
N GLY A 233 -22.70 -18.15 -7.24
CA GLY A 233 -21.77 -18.63 -6.22
C GLY A 233 -20.30 -18.48 -6.61
N ALA A 234 -19.43 -18.72 -5.63
CA ALA A 234 -17.99 -18.60 -5.79
C ALA A 234 -17.44 -19.62 -6.81
N SER A 235 -16.71 -19.14 -7.82
CA SER A 235 -16.00 -19.97 -8.79
C SER A 235 -14.65 -20.47 -8.28
N LYS A 236 -14.05 -19.81 -7.27
CA LYS A 236 -12.89 -20.33 -6.56
C LYS A 236 -13.20 -20.67 -5.10
N PRO A 237 -12.56 -21.71 -4.53
CA PRO A 237 -12.66 -21.99 -3.10
C PRO A 237 -12.23 -20.79 -2.27
N GLN A 238 -13.03 -20.39 -1.29
CA GLN A 238 -12.66 -19.33 -0.36
C GLN A 238 -11.67 -19.87 0.68
N ILE A 239 -10.73 -19.03 1.11
CA ILE A 239 -9.84 -19.39 2.21
C ILE A 239 -10.68 -19.49 3.49
N ARG A 240 -10.39 -20.49 4.32
CA ARG A 240 -11.11 -20.73 5.58
C ARG A 240 -10.26 -20.28 6.77
N PRO A 241 -10.87 -19.89 7.90
CA PRO A 241 -10.13 -19.69 9.13
C PRO A 241 -9.31 -20.91 9.54
N GLY A 242 -8.16 -20.69 10.18
CA GLY A 242 -7.23 -21.75 10.56
C GLY A 242 -5.76 -21.35 10.44
N LEU A 243 -4.87 -22.24 10.86
CA LEU A 243 -3.43 -22.07 10.75
C LEU A 243 -2.89 -22.66 9.45
N TYR A 244 -2.17 -21.85 8.68
CA TYR A 244 -1.60 -22.23 7.39
C TYR A 244 -0.08 -22.13 7.45
N LYS A 245 0.60 -23.15 6.93
CA LYS A 245 2.04 -23.08 6.69
C LYS A 245 2.25 -22.78 5.22
N GLN A 246 2.62 -21.54 4.92
CA GLN A 246 2.60 -21.03 3.55
C GLN A 246 3.86 -20.24 3.24
N LYS A 247 4.48 -20.55 2.08
CA LYS A 247 5.48 -19.70 1.47
C LYS A 247 4.79 -18.48 0.86
N ILE A 248 5.17 -17.30 1.34
CA ILE A 248 4.49 -16.05 1.02
C ILE A 248 5.49 -15.00 0.61
N TRP A 249 5.15 -14.24 -0.41
CA TRP A 249 5.75 -12.93 -0.64
C TRP A 249 5.00 -11.91 0.22
N LEU A 250 5.71 -11.24 1.11
CA LEU A 250 5.16 -10.21 1.98
C LEU A 250 5.96 -8.92 1.77
N GLY A 251 5.27 -7.87 1.34
CA GLY A 251 5.83 -6.57 1.06
C GLY A 251 5.37 -5.50 2.05
N GLU A 252 6.29 -4.66 2.48
CA GLU A 252 6.03 -3.42 3.22
C GLU A 252 5.85 -2.28 2.21
N LYS A 253 4.61 -1.78 2.03
CA LYS A 253 4.38 -0.62 1.15
C LYS A 253 4.80 0.68 1.82
N SER A 254 4.39 0.89 3.06
CA SER A 254 4.71 2.08 3.85
C SER A 254 4.53 1.82 5.34
N GLN A 255 5.04 2.71 6.17
CA GLN A 255 4.84 2.72 7.62
C GLN A 255 3.92 3.87 8.03
N SER A 256 3.27 3.73 9.19
CA SER A 256 2.52 4.80 9.81
C SER A 256 3.45 5.92 10.26
N GLU A 257 3.06 7.17 10.04
CA GLU A 257 3.83 8.34 10.44
C GLU A 257 2.96 9.32 11.23
N ARG A 258 3.58 10.12 12.09
CA ARG A 258 2.91 11.24 12.76
C ARG A 258 3.07 12.49 11.90
N GLY A 259 1.95 13.01 11.41
CA GLY A 259 1.90 14.27 10.65
C GLY A 259 1.20 15.38 11.42
N LYS A 260 1.40 16.62 10.96
CA LYS A 260 0.56 17.78 11.31
C LYS A 260 -0.43 17.99 10.17
N THR A 261 -1.71 18.13 10.47
CA THR A 261 -2.75 18.44 9.47
C THR A 261 -3.37 19.81 9.72
N ALA A 262 -3.78 20.51 8.67
CA ALA A 262 -4.47 21.78 8.79
C ALA A 262 -5.90 21.55 9.30
N ILE A 263 -6.24 22.16 10.44
CA ILE A 263 -7.58 22.04 11.03
C ILE A 263 -8.66 22.71 10.17
N SER A 264 -8.30 23.61 9.25
CA SER A 264 -9.25 24.40 8.45
C SER A 264 -10.27 23.56 7.70
N GLN A 265 -9.91 22.36 7.24
CA GLN A 265 -10.83 21.43 6.58
C GLN A 265 -11.86 20.81 7.53
N LEU A 266 -11.51 20.65 8.81
CA LEU A 266 -12.38 20.09 9.85
C LEU A 266 -13.30 21.15 10.49
N LEU A 267 -12.91 22.42 10.48
CA LEU A 267 -13.69 23.51 11.08
C LEU A 267 -15.10 23.65 10.48
N ALA A 268 -15.26 23.35 9.18
CA ALA A 268 -16.56 23.36 8.52
C ALA A 268 -17.51 22.28 9.05
N SER A 269 -16.95 21.16 9.52
CA SER A 269 -17.72 20.02 10.07
C SER A 269 -17.91 20.09 11.59
N PHE A 270 -17.05 20.83 12.30
CA PHE A 270 -17.05 20.95 13.76
C PHE A 270 -17.03 22.41 14.19
N THR A 271 -18.06 23.17 13.81
CA THR A 271 -18.15 24.61 14.06
C THR A 271 -18.09 24.97 15.55
N GLN A 272 -18.54 24.09 16.44
CA GLN A 272 -18.45 24.30 17.89
C GLN A 272 -17.00 24.27 18.42
N GLY A 273 -16.11 23.53 17.76
CA GLY A 273 -14.69 23.46 18.10
C GLY A 273 -13.91 24.75 17.80
N ILE A 274 -14.53 25.70 17.09
CA ILE A 274 -13.99 27.06 16.93
C ILE A 274 -13.89 27.76 18.29
N LYS A 275 -14.73 27.41 19.28
CA LYS A 275 -14.68 28.03 20.61
C LYS A 275 -13.32 27.81 21.30
N ASP A 276 -12.79 26.59 21.24
CA ASP A 276 -11.49 26.26 21.84
C ASP A 276 -10.35 27.05 21.16
N PHE A 277 -10.48 27.31 19.85
CA PHE A 277 -9.54 28.15 19.12
C PHE A 277 -9.69 29.64 19.45
N ALA A 278 -10.93 30.10 19.68
CA ALA A 278 -11.19 31.47 20.12
C ALA A 278 -10.57 31.74 21.50
N GLU A 279 -10.64 30.79 22.43
CA GLU A 279 -9.99 30.89 23.75
C GLU A 279 -8.46 31.00 23.62
N GLU A 280 -7.84 30.20 22.74
CA GLU A 280 -6.40 30.30 22.50
C GLU A 280 -6.01 31.62 21.81
N LEU A 281 -6.80 32.08 20.84
CA LEU A 281 -6.62 33.38 20.18
C LEU A 281 -6.75 34.54 21.17
N GLU A 282 -7.75 34.50 22.06
CA GLU A 282 -7.95 35.50 23.10
C GLU A 282 -6.76 35.54 24.06
N ALA A 283 -6.27 34.39 24.51
CA ALA A 283 -5.07 34.31 25.34
C ALA A 283 -3.83 34.90 24.62
N GLN A 284 -3.66 34.61 23.33
CA GLN A 284 -2.59 35.19 22.52
C GLN A 284 -2.75 36.71 22.34
N ALA A 285 -3.98 37.19 22.16
CA ALA A 285 -4.30 38.61 22.02
C ALA A 285 -4.05 39.37 23.31
N LEU A 286 -4.46 38.81 24.46
CA LEU A 286 -4.18 39.36 25.79
C LEU A 286 -2.68 39.44 26.06
N LYS A 287 -1.94 38.35 25.80
CA LYS A 287 -0.47 38.32 25.91
C LYS A 287 0.18 39.40 25.05
N LEU A 288 -0.31 39.60 23.82
CA LEU A 288 0.20 40.65 22.93
C LEU A 288 -0.14 42.04 23.45
N ALA A 289 -1.37 42.27 23.92
CA ALA A 289 -1.82 43.54 24.46
C ALA A 289 -1.02 43.98 25.71
N GLU A 290 -0.60 43.02 26.54
CA GLU A 290 0.29 43.27 27.69
C GLU A 290 1.72 43.61 27.27
N MET A 291 2.20 43.00 26.18
CA MET A 291 3.57 43.17 25.68
C MET A 291 3.74 44.38 24.75
N GLN A 292 2.66 44.87 24.13
CA GLN A 292 2.73 45.89 23.05
C GLN A 292 3.36 47.22 23.46
N SER A 293 3.35 47.55 24.75
CA SER A 293 3.93 48.78 25.30
C SER A 293 5.45 48.68 25.50
N ASP A 294 6.04 47.48 25.47
CA ASP A 294 7.49 47.26 25.54
C ASP A 294 8.03 46.78 24.18
N PRO A 295 8.67 47.66 23.39
CA PRO A 295 9.14 47.31 22.05
C PRO A 295 10.16 46.16 22.04
N ARG A 296 10.86 45.91 23.16
CA ARG A 296 11.82 44.80 23.26
C ARG A 296 11.10 43.45 23.33
N LYS A 297 10.01 43.37 24.09
CA LYS A 297 9.18 42.16 24.21
C LYS A 297 8.46 41.83 22.90
N VAL A 298 8.00 42.87 22.18
CA VAL A 298 7.40 42.72 20.85
C VAL A 298 8.43 42.16 19.85
N ALA A 299 9.66 42.70 19.86
CA ALA A 299 10.74 42.21 19.01
C ALA A 299 11.13 40.76 19.31
N GLU A 300 11.23 40.40 20.60
CA GLU A 300 11.51 39.02 21.04
C GLU A 300 10.43 38.05 20.56
N LEU A 301 9.15 38.38 20.75
CA LEU A 301 8.02 37.57 20.29
C LEU A 301 8.00 37.44 18.76
N TYR A 302 8.36 38.50 18.03
CA TYR A 302 8.49 38.46 16.57
C TYR A 302 9.59 37.49 16.14
N CYS A 303 10.78 37.58 16.74
CA CYS A 303 11.90 36.68 16.46
C CYS A 303 11.53 35.22 16.78
N GLU A 304 10.90 34.96 17.92
CA GLU A 304 10.44 33.62 18.30
C GLU A 304 9.44 33.05 17.27
N LYS A 305 8.43 33.86 16.87
CA LYS A 305 7.45 33.45 15.85
C LYS A 305 8.10 33.30 14.46
N TYR A 306 9.10 34.11 14.14
CA TYR A 306 9.84 34.02 12.89
C TYR A 306 10.67 32.74 12.84
N GLU A 307 11.47 32.45 13.86
CA GLU A 307 12.27 31.22 13.95
C GLU A 307 11.38 29.97 13.97
N LYS A 308 10.26 29.99 14.70
CA LYS A 308 9.27 28.89 14.66
C LYS A 308 8.70 28.67 13.25
N ARG A 309 8.36 29.75 12.53
CA ARG A 309 7.88 29.65 11.14
C ARG A 309 8.97 29.19 10.18
N LYS A 310 10.20 29.66 10.36
CA LYS A 310 11.35 29.24 9.56
C LYS A 310 11.64 27.76 9.77
N ALA A 311 11.72 27.30 11.02
CA ALA A 311 11.86 25.88 11.37
C ALA A 311 10.71 25.04 10.81
N PHE A 312 9.46 25.51 10.91
CA PHE A 312 8.31 24.82 10.31
C PHE A 312 8.39 24.76 8.77
N THR A 313 8.85 25.84 8.13
CA THR A 313 9.04 25.88 6.67
C THR A 313 10.21 24.98 6.25
N GLU A 314 11.27 24.89 7.06
CA GLU A 314 12.39 23.99 6.84
C GLU A 314 12.00 22.53 7.08
N GLU A 315 11.22 22.22 8.11
CA GLU A 315 10.57 20.91 8.34
C GLU A 315 9.69 20.53 7.15
N GLN A 316 8.82 21.44 6.69
CA GLN A 316 7.97 21.21 5.51
C GLN A 316 8.79 21.02 4.24
N LYS A 317 9.83 21.82 4.02
CA LYS A 317 10.74 21.66 2.88
C LYS A 317 11.47 20.33 2.97
N ALA A 318 11.93 19.90 4.14
CA ALA A 318 12.59 18.62 4.34
C ALA A 318 11.61 17.46 4.10
N ALA A 319 10.37 17.55 4.59
CA ALA A 319 9.31 16.57 4.35
C ALA A 319 8.91 16.50 2.87
N ILE A 320 8.80 17.65 2.19
CA ILE A 320 8.56 17.72 0.74
C ILE A 320 9.78 17.16 -0.02
N GLN A 321 11.01 17.46 0.40
CA GLN A 321 12.22 16.92 -0.20
C GLN A 321 12.29 15.39 -0.02
N GLN A 322 11.91 14.87 1.16
CA GLN A 322 11.75 13.44 1.40
C GLN A 322 10.66 12.84 0.52
N GLN A 323 9.47 13.46 0.44
CA GLN A 323 8.40 13.02 -0.46
C GLN A 323 8.81 13.07 -1.93
N ILE A 324 9.56 14.07 -2.37
CA ILE A 324 10.12 14.16 -3.73
C ILE A 324 11.20 13.11 -3.94
N THR A 325 12.01 12.79 -2.92
CA THR A 325 13.02 11.73 -3.00
C THR A 325 12.34 10.35 -3.07
N GLU A 326 11.32 10.11 -2.25
CA GLU A 326 10.49 8.91 -2.26
C GLU A 326 9.69 8.78 -3.56
N GLN A 327 9.11 9.87 -4.08
CA GLN A 327 8.46 9.94 -5.39
C GLN A 327 9.45 9.77 -6.54
N ASN A 328 10.68 10.29 -6.45
CA ASN A 328 11.73 10.02 -7.44
C ASN A 328 12.25 8.58 -7.38
N THR A 329 12.01 7.88 -6.26
CA THR A 329 12.23 6.43 -6.13
C THR A 329 11.00 5.64 -6.66
N ASP A 330 9.79 6.22 -6.59
CA ASP A 330 8.52 5.70 -7.11
C ASP A 330 8.12 6.28 -8.50
N GLY A 331 9.04 6.95 -9.23
CA GLY A 331 8.77 7.56 -10.53
C GLY A 331 9.67 8.74 -10.88
N LYS A 332 10.65 8.53 -11.77
CA LYS A 332 11.29 9.64 -12.50
C LYS A 332 10.25 10.26 -13.45
N LEU A 333 9.67 11.38 -13.06
CA LEU A 333 9.18 12.41 -13.97
C LEU A 333 9.71 13.75 -13.49
N ALA A 334 10.96 14.04 -13.90
CA ALA A 334 11.50 15.38 -13.87
C ALA A 334 11.24 16.03 -15.23
N GLY A 335 10.42 17.09 -15.22
CA GLY A 335 10.51 18.25 -16.10
C GLY A 335 10.44 18.03 -17.61
N ALA A 336 9.24 18.25 -18.17
CA ALA A 336 9.09 18.87 -19.48
C ALA A 336 7.74 19.61 -19.54
N LEU A 337 7.69 20.78 -18.90
CA LEU A 337 7.15 22.05 -19.41
C LEU A 337 7.42 23.16 -18.39
#